data_AF-A0A645BT51-F1
#
_entry.id   AF-A0A645BT51-F1
#
_cell.length_a   1.000
_cell.length_b   1.000
_cell.length_c   1.000
_cell.angle_alpha   90.00
_cell.angle_beta   90.00
_cell.angle_gamma   90.00
#
_symmetry.space_group_name_H-M   'P 1'
#
loop_
_entity.id
_entity.type
_entity.pdbx_description
1 polymer ?
#
loop_
_entity_poly.entity_id
_entity_poly.type
_entity_poly.pdbx_seq_one_letter_code
_entity_poly.pdbx_strand_id
1 'polypeptide(L)'
;MTDAETGKPIPQPESYQIDTDICMNCGLCVEYCPFDAIKMDHDFELSSYDRQNGAHIYDKEKLGKPVEYYAKIRPENFAREEAAKKAKAGAANPV
;
A
#
# COMPACT_ATOMS: atom_id res chain seq x y z
N MET A 1 -7.42 10.36 14.06
CA MET A 1 -6.62 9.76 15.15
C MET A 1 -5.34 10.56 15.27
N THR A 2 -4.94 10.96 16.47
CA THR A 2 -3.64 11.62 16.72
C THR A 2 -2.59 10.56 17.02
N ASP A 3 -1.36 10.81 16.58
CA ASP A 3 -0.22 9.97 16.90
C ASP A 3 0.06 10.02 18.40
N ALA A 4 0.22 8.86 19.04
CA ALA A 4 0.30 8.74 20.49
C ALA A 4 1.61 9.30 21.08
N GLU A 5 2.68 9.39 20.27
CA GLU A 5 3.99 9.87 20.71
C GLU A 5 4.21 11.34 20.35
N THR A 6 3.72 11.78 19.19
CA THR A 6 3.97 13.14 18.67
C THR A 6 2.80 14.10 18.85
N GLY A 7 1.61 13.61 19.22
CA GLY A 7 0.39 14.41 19.40
C GLY A 7 -0.15 15.04 18.11
N LYS A 8 0.51 14.83 16.97
CA LYS A 8 0.12 15.38 15.67
C LYS A 8 -1.07 14.60 15.10
N PRO A 9 -2.01 15.26 14.39
CA PRO A 9 -3.06 14.56 13.67
C PRO A 9 -2.46 13.64 12.60
N ILE A 10 -2.84 12.37 12.59
CA ILE A 10 -2.49 11.44 11.51
C ILE A 10 -3.47 11.70 10.37
N PRO A 11 -3.01 12.19 9.21
CA PRO A 11 -3.87 12.40 8.05
C PRO A 11 -4.33 11.03 7.55
N GLN A 12 -5.62 10.75 7.71
CA GLN A 12 -6.26 9.52 7.26
C GLN A 12 -7.34 9.93 6.26
N PRO A 13 -7.42 9.28 5.09
CA PRO A 13 -8.54 9.52 4.18
C PRO A 13 -9.84 9.05 4.84
N GLU A 14 -10.93 9.77 4.60
CA GLU A 14 -12.28 9.36 5.04
C GLU A 14 -12.69 8.04 4.38
N SER A 15 -12.34 7.87 3.10
CA SER A 15 -12.54 6.64 2.35
C SER A 15 -11.39 6.39 1.38
N TYR A 16 -11.06 5.12 1.16
CA TYR A 16 -10.12 4.68 0.14
C TYR A 16 -10.63 3.36 -0.44
N GLN A 17 -10.97 3.38 -1.72
CA GLN A 17 -11.53 2.23 -2.42
C GLN A 17 -10.87 2.07 -3.78
N ILE A 18 -10.63 0.82 -4.17
CA ILE A 18 -10.19 0.44 -5.51
C ILE A 18 -11.25 -0.46 -6.11
N ASP A 19 -11.84 -0.04 -7.21
CA ASP A 19 -12.71 -0.88 -8.03
C ASP A 19 -11.85 -1.68 -9.01
N THR A 20 -11.76 -2.99 -8.78
CA THR A 20 -10.95 -3.90 -9.60
C THR A 20 -11.58 -4.19 -10.96
N ASP A 21 -12.86 -3.89 -11.18
CA ASP A 21 -13.51 -4.03 -12.50
C ASP A 21 -13.03 -2.95 -13.48
N ILE A 22 -12.66 -1.78 -12.98
CA ILE A 22 -12.17 -0.65 -13.81
C ILE A 22 -10.65 -0.47 -13.74
N CYS A 23 -9.99 -1.07 -12.75
CA CYS A 23 -8.54 -1.02 -12.60
C CYS A 23 -7.85 -1.67 -13.80
N MET A 24 -6.96 -0.91 -14.47
CA MET A 24 -6.17 -1.43 -15.59
C MET A 24 -4.90 -2.17 -15.15
N ASN A 25 -4.65 -2.28 -13.84
CA ASN A 25 -3.44 -2.90 -13.27
C ASN A 25 -2.12 -2.33 -13.81
N CYS A 26 -2.10 -1.05 -14.20
CA CYS A 26 -0.95 -0.42 -14.85
C CYS A 26 0.19 -0.05 -13.88
N GLY A 27 -0.05 -0.05 -12.56
CA GLY A 27 0.96 0.28 -11.55
C GLY A 27 1.23 1.77 -11.33
N LEU A 28 0.57 2.68 -12.06
CA LEU A 28 0.78 4.13 -11.93
C LEU A 28 0.52 4.65 -10.50
N CYS A 29 -0.42 4.04 -9.77
CA CYS A 29 -0.68 4.39 -8.37
C CYS A 29 0.52 4.16 -7.46
N VAL A 30 1.31 3.11 -7.72
CA VAL A 30 2.52 2.78 -6.96
C VAL A 30 3.64 3.76 -7.28
N GLU A 31 3.82 4.10 -8.56
CA GLU A 31 4.87 5.03 -8.99
C GLU A 31 4.60 6.48 -8.53
N TYR A 32 3.34 6.91 -8.56
CA TYR A 32 2.98 8.28 -8.21
C TYR A 32 2.95 8.52 -6.70
N CYS A 33 2.76 7.47 -5.88
CA CYS A 33 2.64 7.64 -4.44
C CYS A 33 3.97 8.09 -3.82
N PRO A 34 4.07 9.33 -3.29
CA PRO A 34 5.33 9.84 -2.75
C PRO A 34 5.68 9.21 -1.38
N PHE A 35 4.69 8.60 -0.73
CA PHE A 35 4.82 7.99 0.60
C PHE A 35 4.99 6.48 0.56
N ASP A 36 4.99 5.89 -0.64
CA ASP A 36 5.08 4.43 -0.83
C ASP A 36 3.97 3.66 -0.09
N ALA A 37 2.75 4.22 -0.05
CA ALA A 37 1.62 3.70 0.73
C ALA A 37 0.89 2.52 0.05
N ILE A 38 1.10 2.30 -1.25
CA ILE A 38 0.45 1.26 -2.04
C ILE A 38 1.48 0.49 -2.87
N LYS A 39 1.29 -0.83 -3.00
CA LYS A 39 2.12 -1.74 -3.80
C LYS A 39 1.23 -2.66 -4.64
N MET A 40 1.75 -3.11 -5.79
CA MET A 40 1.07 -4.13 -6.60
C MET A 40 1.21 -5.52 -5.97
N ASP A 41 0.08 -6.17 -5.77
CA ASP A 41 -0.04 -7.53 -5.25
C ASP A 41 0.29 -8.59 -6.34
N HIS A 42 0.35 -9.85 -5.94
CA HIS A 42 0.45 -11.04 -6.78
C HIS A 42 -0.82 -11.89 -6.78
N ASP A 43 -1.89 -11.44 -6.12
CA ASP A 43 -3.20 -12.07 -6.23
C ASP A 43 -3.84 -11.72 -7.57
N PHE A 44 -4.03 -12.74 -8.42
CA PHE A 44 -4.60 -12.60 -9.77
C PHE A 44 -5.90 -13.38 -9.95
N GLU A 45 -6.29 -14.22 -8.99
CA GLU A 45 -7.48 -15.08 -9.07
C GLU A 45 -8.72 -14.35 -8.52
N LEU A 46 -8.98 -13.15 -9.03
CA LEU A 46 -9.99 -12.23 -8.51
C LEU A 46 -11.41 -12.47 -9.09
N SER A 47 -11.59 -13.53 -9.88
CA SER A 47 -12.85 -13.79 -10.57
C SER A 47 -14.00 -14.08 -9.60
N SER A 48 -15.09 -13.34 -9.73
CA SER A 48 -16.35 -13.56 -9.00
C SER A 48 -17.53 -13.59 -9.97
N TYR A 49 -18.60 -14.28 -9.57
CA TYR A 49 -19.90 -14.22 -10.26
C TYR A 49 -20.73 -13.00 -9.86
N ASP A 50 -20.34 -12.32 -8.78
CA ASP A 50 -21.08 -11.21 -8.22
C ASP A 50 -20.49 -9.86 -8.62
N ARG A 51 -21.16 -9.19 -9.57
CA ARG A 51 -20.85 -7.80 -9.93
C ARG A 51 -21.66 -6.79 -9.11
N GLN A 52 -22.85 -7.15 -8.65
CA GLN A 52 -23.83 -6.18 -8.17
C GLN A 52 -23.68 -5.84 -6.69
N ASN A 53 -23.05 -6.71 -5.89
CA ASN A 53 -22.88 -6.46 -4.45
C ASN A 53 -21.47 -6.01 -4.07
N GLY A 54 -20.75 -5.37 -5.01
CA GLY A 54 -19.46 -4.76 -4.72
C GLY A 54 -18.35 -5.76 -4.41
N ALA A 55 -18.44 -7.01 -4.88
CA ALA A 55 -17.41 -8.03 -4.64
C ALA A 55 -16.00 -7.58 -5.09
N HIS A 56 -15.95 -6.68 -6.09
CA HIS A 56 -14.77 -6.10 -6.73
C HIS A 56 -14.44 -4.67 -6.27
N ILE A 57 -15.22 -4.10 -5.34
CA ILE A 57 -14.91 -2.81 -4.71
C ILE A 57 -14.14 -3.11 -3.43
N TYR A 58 -12.85 -2.84 -3.42
CA TYR A 58 -11.98 -3.16 -2.29
C TYR A 58 -11.77 -1.91 -1.45
N ASP A 59 -12.21 -1.96 -0.20
CA ASP A 59 -11.97 -0.92 0.79
C ASP A 59 -10.57 -1.02 1.41
N LYS A 60 -10.25 -0.07 2.28
CA LYS A 60 -8.96 0.00 2.95
C LYS A 60 -8.69 -1.24 3.80
N GLU A 61 -9.70 -1.79 4.46
CA GLU A 61 -9.58 -3.01 5.26
C GLU A 61 -9.18 -4.21 4.38
N LYS A 62 -9.82 -4.40 3.23
CA LYS A 62 -9.52 -5.49 2.30
C LYS A 62 -8.16 -5.33 1.61
N LEU A 63 -7.78 -4.09 1.28
CA LEU A 63 -6.50 -3.75 0.66
C LEU A 63 -5.33 -3.81 1.66
N GLY A 64 -5.59 -3.63 2.94
CA GLY A 64 -4.59 -3.65 4.00
C GLY A 64 -3.92 -5.03 4.12
N LYS A 65 -2.60 -5.07 3.90
CA LYS A 65 -1.78 -6.27 4.11
C LYS A 65 -0.62 -5.96 5.06
N PRO A 66 -0.17 -6.94 5.86
CA PRO A 66 1.00 -6.76 6.72
C PRO A 66 2.28 -6.61 5.90
N VAL A 67 3.30 -5.94 6.44
CA VAL A 67 4.56 -5.69 5.72
C VAL A 67 5.27 -7.00 5.38
N GLU A 68 5.15 -8.00 6.24
CA GLU A 68 5.68 -9.35 6.08
C GLU A 68 5.13 -10.03 4.83
N TYR A 69 3.90 -9.71 4.44
CA TYR A 69 3.30 -10.23 3.21
C TYR A 69 4.06 -9.73 1.98
N TYR A 70 4.37 -8.43 1.93
CA TYR A 70 5.15 -7.85 0.84
C TYR A 70 6.57 -8.44 0.76
N ALA A 71 7.22 -8.63 1.92
CA ALA A 71 8.53 -9.28 2.01
C ALA A 71 8.51 -10.71 1.46
N LYS A 72 7.41 -11.44 1.64
CA LYS A 72 7.23 -12.79 1.12
C LYS A 72 7.02 -12.82 -0.39
N ILE A 73 6.15 -11.96 -0.93
CA ILE A 73 5.81 -12.00 -2.38
C ILE A 73 6.90 -11.36 -3.27
N ARG A 74 7.69 -10.43 -2.73
CA ARG A 74 8.74 -9.71 -3.48
C ARG A 74 10.02 -9.53 -2.65
N PRO A 75 10.75 -10.61 -2.34
CA PRO A 75 11.89 -10.57 -1.40
C PRO A 75 13.04 -9.67 -1.88
N GLU A 76 13.39 -9.70 -3.16
CA GLU A 76 14.48 -8.89 -3.72
C GLU A 76 14.16 -7.39 -3.69
N ASN A 77 12.93 -7.02 -4.08
CA ASN A 77 12.48 -5.63 -4.04
C ASN A 77 12.44 -5.12 -2.61
N PHE A 78 11.88 -5.90 -1.68
CA PHE A 78 11.84 -5.55 -0.26
C PHE A 78 13.25 -5.31 0.31
N ALA A 79 14.20 -6.21 0.03
CA ALA A 79 15.59 -6.04 0.47
C ALA A 79 16.23 -4.75 -0.06
N ARG A 80 16.00 -4.42 -1.34
CA ARG A 80 16.50 -3.17 -1.95
C ARG A 80 15.87 -1.94 -1.32
N GLU A 81 14.55 -1.94 -1.12
CA GLU A 81 13.81 -0.83 -0.51
C GLU A 81 14.24 -0.60 0.95
N GLU A 82 14.38 -1.66 1.74
CA GLU A 82 14.84 -1.58 3.12
C GLU A 82 16.29 -1.08 3.21
N ALA A 83 17.18 -1.53 2.32
CA ALA A 83 18.53 -1.00 2.24
C ALA A 83 18.53 0.50 1.90
N ALA A 84 17.68 0.92 0.94
CA ALA A 84 17.53 2.33 0.58
C ALA A 84 16.96 3.18 1.72
N LYS A 85 15.96 2.67 2.45
CA LYS A 85 15.39 3.34 3.64
C LYS A 85 16.44 3.47 4.74
N LYS A 86 17.22 2.43 5.03
CA LYS A 86 18.32 2.46 6.01
C LYS A 86 19.41 3.45 5.61
N ALA A 87 19.80 3.48 4.34
CA ALA A 87 20.77 4.44 3.83
C ALA A 87 20.26 5.89 3.95
N LYS A 88 18.98 6.15 3.63
CA LYS A 88 18.35 7.47 3.80
C LYS A 88 18.21 7.88 5.26
N ALA A 89 17.86 6.94 6.15
CA ALA A 89 17.79 7.20 7.59
C ALA A 89 19.17 7.51 8.19
N GLY A 90 20.23 6.84 7.71
CA GLY A 90 21.61 7.16 8.11
C GLY A 90 22.17 8.46 7.51
N ALA A 91 21.58 8.97 6.43
CA ALA A 91 21.97 10.22 5.77
C ALA A 91 21.12 11.43 6.18
N ALA A 92 20.04 11.23 6.95
CA ALA A 92 19.25 12.31 7.53
C ALA A 92 20.00 12.91 8.73
N ASN A 93 20.69 14.03 8.48
CA ASN A 93 21.43 14.83 9.45
C ASN A 93 20.49 15.35 10.57
N PRO A 94 21.04 15.62 11.78
CA PRO A 94 20.29 15.92 12.98
C PRO A 94 19.66 17.30 12.84
N VAL A 95 18.39 17.40 13.21
CA VAL A 95 17.77 18.67 13.58
C VAL A 95 17.80 18.75 15.10
#